data_AF-A0A126ZBJ2-F1
#
_entry.id   AF-A0A126ZBJ2-F1
#
_cell.length_a   1.000
_cell.length_b   1.000
_cell.length_c   1.000
_cell.angle_alpha   90.00
_cell.angle_beta   90.00
_cell.angle_gamma   90.00
#
_symmetry.space_group_name_H-M   'P 1'
#
loop_
_entity.id
_entity.type
_entity.pdbx_description
1 polymer ?
#
loop_
_entity_poly.entity_id
_entity_poly.type
_entity_poly.pdbx_seq_one_letter_code
_entity_poly.pdbx_strand_id
1 'polypeptide(L)'
;MAEVRKSAKQTAARQRAREKAAEFREKHDTLEQLATDYFEVADSIDDVEAKVAKEIAAARDRADKLITQGRAKSDAVIAKMLDLGTPRDEVAGRLGISTRDVKRNTPNPKAAATASQETPAPSPEGPDETGDARTDVTMSA
;
A
#
# COMPACT_ATOMS: atom_id res chain seq x y z
N MET A 1 65.66 24.65 37.74
CA MET A 1 65.48 23.59 36.72
C MET A 1 64.16 22.81 36.84
N ALA A 2 63.57 22.59 38.02
CA ALA A 2 62.34 21.81 38.19
C ALA A 2 61.04 22.55 37.76
N GLU A 3 60.95 23.86 37.99
CA GLU A 3 59.78 24.68 37.65
C GLU A 3 59.56 24.78 36.13
N VAL A 4 60.63 24.91 35.34
CA VAL A 4 60.57 24.92 33.86
C VAL A 4 60.03 23.61 33.30
N ARG A 5 60.37 22.46 33.92
CA ARG A 5 59.82 21.15 33.51
C ARG A 5 58.34 21.02 33.87
N LYS A 6 57.90 21.64 34.98
CA LYS A 6 56.50 21.63 35.42
C LYS A 6 55.62 22.50 34.52
N SER A 7 56.10 23.68 34.13
CA SER A 7 55.40 24.57 33.18
C SER A 7 55.34 23.97 31.77
N ALA A 8 56.43 23.37 31.28
CA ALA A 8 56.44 22.68 29.98
C ALA A 8 55.41 21.53 29.91
N LYS A 9 55.30 20.72 30.98
CA LYS A 9 54.29 19.65 31.07
C LYS A 9 52.86 20.20 31.11
N GLN A 10 52.61 21.31 31.80
CA GLN A 10 51.29 21.95 31.85
C GLN A 10 50.87 22.51 30.48
N THR A 11 51.79 23.15 29.76
CA THR A 11 51.54 23.65 28.40
C THR A 11 51.25 22.51 27.43
N ALA A 12 52.03 21.42 27.47
CA ALA A 12 51.79 20.25 26.63
C ALA A 12 50.43 19.57 26.94
N ALA A 13 50.03 19.50 28.21
CA ALA A 13 48.71 18.97 28.60
C ALA A 13 47.55 19.84 28.07
N ARG A 14 47.68 21.17 28.17
CA ARG A 14 46.69 22.11 27.62
C ARG A 14 46.60 22.02 26.10
N GLN A 15 47.73 21.86 25.41
CA GLN A 15 47.77 21.71 23.96
C GLN A 15 47.04 20.44 23.51
N ARG A 16 47.35 19.29 24.12
CA ARG A 16 46.65 18.02 23.82
C ARG A 16 45.16 18.06 24.13
N ALA A 17 44.75 18.77 25.19
CA ALA A 17 43.34 18.94 25.51
C ALA A 17 42.62 19.76 24.44
N ARG A 18 43.27 20.79 23.88
CA ARG A 18 42.71 21.60 22.78
C ARG A 18 42.62 20.80 21.48
N GLU A 19 43.66 20.04 21.14
CA GLU A 19 43.67 19.16 19.97
C GLU A 19 42.53 18.14 20.05
N LYS A 20 42.39 17.44 21.18
CA LYS A 20 41.27 16.51 21.39
C LYS A 20 39.90 17.18 21.32
N ALA A 21 39.77 18.40 21.83
CA ALA A 21 38.52 19.15 21.74
C ALA A 21 38.21 19.55 20.29
N ALA A 22 39.22 19.88 19.48
CA ALA A 22 39.04 20.16 18.05
C ALA A 22 38.62 18.89 17.30
N GLU A 23 39.32 17.77 17.50
CA GLU A 23 38.96 16.48 16.91
C GLU A 23 37.54 16.03 17.29
N PHE A 24 37.13 16.29 18.54
CA PHE A 24 35.77 15.96 18.99
C PHE A 24 34.72 16.79 18.26
N ARG A 25 34.96 18.09 18.07
CA ARG A 25 34.05 18.95 17.29
C ARG A 25 33.96 18.49 15.85
N GLU A 26 35.08 18.26 15.19
CA GLU A 26 35.10 17.77 13.80
C GLU A 26 34.33 16.45 13.63
N LYS A 27 34.47 15.53 14.58
CA LYS A 27 33.70 14.28 14.61
C LYS A 27 32.21 14.54 14.77
N HIS A 28 31.82 15.44 15.66
CA HIS A 28 30.41 15.77 15.88
C HIS A 28 29.79 16.47 14.66
N ASP A 29 30.49 17.40 14.05
CA ASP A 29 30.05 18.07 12.82
C ASP A 29 29.85 17.04 11.69
N THR A 30 30.76 16.07 11.58
CA THR A 30 30.63 14.97 10.60
C THR A 30 29.42 14.07 10.91
N LEU A 31 29.18 13.75 12.17
CA LEU A 31 28.03 12.93 12.58
C LEU A 31 26.71 13.67 12.34
N GLU A 32 26.67 14.98 12.55
CA GLU A 32 25.49 15.81 12.25
C GLU A 32 25.19 15.83 10.75
N GLN A 33 26.22 15.99 9.91
CA GLN A 33 26.05 15.91 8.46
C GLN A 33 25.54 14.54 8.02
N LEU A 34 26.15 13.45 8.52
CA LEU A 34 25.73 12.09 8.17
C LEU A 34 24.29 11.79 8.60
N ALA A 35 23.84 12.31 9.74
CA ALA A 35 22.46 12.16 10.18
C ALA A 35 21.50 12.89 9.24
N THR A 36 21.85 14.10 8.81
CA THR A 36 21.07 14.88 7.84
C THR A 36 20.97 14.14 6.50
N ASP A 37 22.12 13.71 5.95
CA ASP A 37 22.19 12.97 4.69
C ASP A 37 21.35 11.69 4.74
N TYR A 38 21.38 10.98 5.88
CA TYR A 38 20.57 9.77 6.06
C TYR A 38 19.07 10.06 5.96
N PHE A 39 18.58 11.10 6.63
CA PHE A 39 17.16 11.43 6.59
C PHE A 39 16.72 11.94 5.21
N GLU A 40 17.55 12.73 4.53
CA GLU A 40 17.27 13.14 3.15
C GLU A 40 17.16 11.91 2.21
N VAL A 41 18.05 10.93 2.36
CA VAL A 41 17.98 9.69 1.59
C VAL A 41 16.77 8.84 1.97
N ALA A 42 16.44 8.75 3.27
CA ALA A 42 15.27 8.01 3.74
C ALA A 42 13.97 8.61 3.19
N ASP A 43 13.80 9.92 3.28
CA ASP A 43 12.64 10.64 2.74
C ASP A 43 12.54 10.46 1.21
N SER A 44 13.68 10.51 0.51
CA SER A 44 13.73 10.26 -0.94
C SER A 44 13.31 8.83 -1.31
N ILE A 45 13.68 7.83 -0.51
CA ILE A 45 13.22 6.43 -0.71
C ILE A 45 11.70 6.35 -0.54
N ASP A 46 11.16 6.93 0.53
CA ASP A 46 9.72 6.91 0.80
C ASP A 46 8.92 7.60 -0.32
N ASP A 47 9.43 8.71 -0.85
CA ASP A 47 8.84 9.41 -2.00
C ASP A 47 8.84 8.55 -3.28
N VAL A 48 9.94 7.84 -3.54
CA VAL A 48 10.06 6.92 -4.67
C VAL A 48 9.07 5.77 -4.52
N GLU A 49 8.98 5.14 -3.35
CA GLU A 49 8.04 4.06 -3.09
C GLU A 49 6.59 4.53 -3.26
N ALA A 50 6.24 5.69 -2.70
CA ALA A 50 4.92 6.28 -2.84
C ALA A 50 4.56 6.58 -4.30
N LYS A 51 5.53 7.07 -5.10
CA LYS A 51 5.35 7.31 -6.53
C LYS A 51 5.12 6.02 -7.30
N VAL A 52 5.94 5.00 -7.06
CA VAL A 52 5.82 3.69 -7.72
C VAL A 52 4.46 3.05 -7.38
N ALA A 53 4.04 3.11 -6.12
CA ALA A 53 2.72 2.59 -5.71
C ALA A 53 1.57 3.27 -6.47
N LYS A 54 1.62 4.61 -6.63
CA LYS A 54 0.64 5.37 -7.41
C LYS A 54 0.65 4.98 -8.88
N GLU A 55 1.83 4.80 -9.48
CA GLU A 55 1.97 4.40 -10.88
C GLU A 55 1.44 2.99 -11.15
N ILE A 56 1.72 2.03 -10.24
CA ILE A 56 1.18 0.66 -10.32
C ILE A 56 -0.34 0.67 -10.22
N ALA A 57 -0.91 1.43 -9.26
CA ALA A 57 -2.36 1.54 -9.11
C ALA A 57 -2.99 2.10 -10.39
N ALA A 58 -2.46 3.20 -10.92
CA ALA A 58 -2.94 3.78 -12.17
C ALA A 58 -2.77 2.83 -13.38
N ALA A 59 -1.69 2.05 -13.43
CA ALA A 59 -1.48 1.06 -14.47
C ALA A 59 -2.52 -0.07 -14.40
N ARG A 60 -2.84 -0.56 -13.20
CA ARG A 60 -3.89 -1.58 -12.97
C ARG A 60 -5.26 -1.06 -13.38
N ASP A 61 -5.64 0.15 -12.96
CA ASP A 61 -6.91 0.76 -13.35
C ASP A 61 -7.05 0.91 -14.87
N ARG A 62 -5.98 1.32 -15.55
CA ARG A 62 -5.96 1.39 -17.02
C ARG A 62 -6.07 0.00 -17.64
N ALA A 63 -5.34 -0.98 -17.13
CA ALA A 63 -5.39 -2.35 -17.60
C ALA A 63 -6.82 -2.92 -17.48
N ASP A 64 -7.48 -2.74 -16.34
CA ASP A 64 -8.85 -3.24 -16.11
C ASP A 64 -9.86 -2.62 -17.07
N LYS A 65 -9.74 -1.30 -17.33
CA LYS A 65 -10.55 -0.62 -18.34
C LYS A 65 -10.32 -1.19 -19.73
N LEU A 66 -9.05 -1.36 -20.12
CA LEU A 66 -8.69 -1.89 -21.44
C LEU A 66 -9.12 -3.35 -21.62
N ILE A 67 -8.97 -4.17 -20.59
CA ILE A 67 -9.42 -5.57 -20.58
C ILE A 67 -10.95 -5.62 -20.72
N THR A 68 -11.68 -4.80 -19.96
CA THR A 68 -13.15 -4.75 -20.02
C THR A 68 -13.62 -4.31 -21.41
N GLN A 69 -13.00 -3.26 -21.97
CA GLN A 69 -13.29 -2.82 -23.34
C GLN A 69 -12.92 -3.88 -24.37
N GLY A 70 -11.80 -4.57 -24.20
CA GLY A 70 -11.37 -5.68 -25.05
C GLY A 70 -12.39 -6.80 -25.06
N ARG A 71 -12.84 -7.24 -23.88
CA ARG A 71 -13.89 -8.26 -23.73
C ARG A 71 -15.19 -7.83 -24.41
N ALA A 72 -15.66 -6.60 -24.15
CA ALA A 72 -16.88 -6.09 -24.78
C ALA A 72 -16.77 -6.03 -26.32
N LYS A 73 -15.61 -5.65 -26.86
CA LYS A 73 -15.35 -5.66 -28.30
C LYS A 73 -15.34 -7.08 -28.87
N SER A 74 -14.70 -8.02 -28.18
CA SER A 74 -14.70 -9.44 -28.57
C SER A 74 -16.10 -10.03 -28.59
N ASP A 75 -16.90 -9.76 -27.54
CA ASP A 75 -18.30 -10.19 -27.47
C ASP A 75 -19.13 -9.60 -28.61
N ALA A 76 -18.91 -8.33 -28.95
CA ALA A 76 -19.57 -7.68 -30.08
C ALA A 76 -19.18 -8.30 -31.43
N VAL A 77 -17.93 -8.74 -31.61
CA VAL A 77 -17.51 -9.47 -32.82
C VAL A 77 -18.19 -10.83 -32.89
N ILE A 78 -18.22 -11.58 -31.79
CA ILE A 78 -18.92 -12.87 -31.71
C ILE A 78 -20.40 -12.70 -32.06
N ALA A 79 -21.07 -11.71 -31.47
CA ALA A 79 -22.48 -11.42 -31.76
C ALA A 79 -22.69 -11.14 -33.24
N LYS A 80 -21.86 -10.29 -33.86
CA LYS A 80 -21.94 -10.01 -35.32
C LYS A 80 -21.76 -11.27 -36.17
N MET A 81 -20.84 -12.17 -35.81
CA MET A 81 -20.65 -13.42 -36.56
C MET A 81 -21.87 -14.34 -36.47
N LEU A 82 -22.53 -14.39 -35.31
CA LEU A 82 -23.77 -15.15 -35.10
C LEU A 82 -24.96 -14.50 -35.83
N ASP A 83 -25.05 -13.17 -35.84
CA ASP A 83 -26.12 -12.43 -36.53
C ASP A 83 -26.05 -12.61 -38.05
N LEU A 84 -24.86 -12.85 -38.60
CA LEU A 84 -24.66 -13.26 -39.99
C LEU A 84 -25.09 -14.72 -40.28
N GLY A 85 -25.58 -15.44 -39.28
CA GLY A 85 -26.09 -16.81 -39.42
C GLY A 85 -25.03 -17.90 -39.25
N THR A 86 -23.79 -17.56 -38.87
CA THR A 86 -22.74 -18.57 -38.65
C THR A 86 -23.08 -19.42 -37.41
N PRO A 87 -23.03 -20.77 -37.48
CA PRO A 87 -23.29 -21.62 -36.32
C PRO A 87 -22.19 -21.47 -35.26
N ARG A 88 -22.54 -21.70 -33.98
CA ARG A 88 -21.65 -21.46 -32.83
C ARG A 88 -20.34 -22.27 -32.91
N ASP A 89 -20.40 -23.50 -33.39
CA ASP A 89 -19.22 -24.38 -33.50
C ASP A 89 -18.23 -23.87 -34.55
N GLU A 90 -18.74 -23.31 -35.64
CA GLU A 90 -17.91 -22.71 -36.68
C GLU A 90 -17.31 -21.37 -36.23
N VAL A 91 -18.06 -20.54 -35.49
CA VAL A 91 -17.53 -19.32 -34.86
C VAL A 91 -16.42 -19.67 -33.86
N ALA A 92 -16.63 -20.68 -33.01
CA ALA A 92 -15.65 -21.14 -32.04
C ALA A 92 -14.37 -21.63 -32.73
N GLY A 93 -14.52 -22.46 -33.77
CA GLY A 93 -13.39 -22.93 -34.57
C GLY A 93 -12.61 -21.80 -35.25
N ARG A 94 -13.31 -20.78 -35.78
CA ARG A 94 -12.67 -19.61 -36.42
C ARG A 94 -11.92 -18.72 -35.43
N LEU A 95 -12.44 -18.55 -34.22
CA LEU A 95 -11.86 -17.68 -33.21
C LEU A 95 -10.88 -18.40 -32.26
N GLY A 96 -10.76 -19.73 -32.37
CA GLY A 96 -9.90 -20.52 -31.49
C GLY A 96 -10.34 -20.54 -30.03
N ILE A 97 -11.64 -20.33 -29.78
CA ILE A 97 -12.23 -20.29 -28.44
C ILE A 97 -13.09 -21.53 -28.20
N SER A 98 -13.46 -21.78 -26.94
CA SER A 98 -14.41 -22.87 -26.65
C SER A 98 -15.80 -22.52 -27.19
N THR A 99 -16.53 -23.52 -27.67
CA THR A 99 -17.95 -23.39 -28.05
C THR A 99 -18.81 -22.88 -26.88
N ARG A 100 -18.36 -23.13 -25.64
CA ARG A 100 -18.94 -22.64 -24.39
C ARG A 100 -18.85 -21.11 -24.25
N ASP A 101 -17.79 -20.52 -24.79
CA ASP A 101 -17.49 -19.08 -24.70
C ASP A 101 -18.21 -18.28 -25.78
N VAL A 102 -18.70 -18.94 -26.84
CA VAL A 102 -19.57 -18.35 -27.87
C VAL A 102 -20.98 -18.18 -27.30
N LYS A 103 -21.24 -17.11 -26.56
CA LYS A 103 -22.59 -16.77 -26.06
C LYS A 103 -23.39 -15.98 -27.09
N ARG A 104 -24.66 -16.34 -27.26
CA ARG A 104 -25.61 -15.54 -28.03
C ARG A 104 -26.11 -14.42 -27.11
N ASN A 105 -25.71 -13.18 -27.36
CA ASN A 105 -26.23 -12.02 -26.64
C ASN A 105 -27.67 -11.74 -27.12
N THR A 106 -28.62 -12.59 -26.75
CA THR A 106 -30.02 -12.17 -26.77
C THR A 106 -30.18 -11.14 -25.65
N PRO A 107 -30.61 -9.90 -25.93
CA PRO A 107 -31.00 -8.99 -24.87
C PRO A 107 -32.19 -9.64 -24.15
N ASN A 108 -31.92 -10.27 -23.00
CA ASN A 108 -32.98 -10.75 -22.13
C ASN A 108 -33.38 -9.56 -21.24
N PRO A 109 -34.54 -8.92 -21.45
CA PRO A 109 -34.99 -7.80 -20.60
C PRO A 109 -35.23 -8.22 -19.14
N LYS A 110 -35.10 -9.52 -18.80
CA LYS A 110 -35.31 -10.08 -17.47
C LYS A 110 -34.08 -10.11 -16.55
N ALA A 111 -32.95 -9.50 -16.94
CA ALA A 111 -31.79 -9.34 -16.06
C ALA A 111 -31.71 -7.95 -15.39
N ALA A 112 -32.55 -7.00 -15.80
CA ALA A 112 -32.65 -5.67 -15.19
C ALA A 112 -33.57 -5.61 -13.95
N ALA A 113 -34.18 -6.73 -13.53
CA ALA A 113 -35.16 -6.78 -12.45
C ALA A 113 -34.71 -7.54 -11.19
N THR A 114 -33.46 -8.02 -11.11
CA THR A 114 -32.95 -8.70 -9.90
C THR A 114 -31.89 -7.88 -9.14
N ALA A 115 -31.61 -6.64 -9.57
CA ALA A 115 -30.74 -5.70 -8.86
C ALA A 115 -31.53 -4.76 -7.93
N SER A 116 -32.54 -5.29 -7.24
CA SER A 116 -33.28 -4.55 -6.20
C SER A 116 -33.88 -5.54 -5.21
N GLN A 117 -33.05 -6.07 -4.32
CA GLN A 117 -33.36 -6.34 -2.91
C GLN A 117 -32.14 -6.98 -2.24
N GLU A 118 -31.27 -6.15 -1.65
CA GLU A 118 -30.69 -6.42 -0.33
C GLU A 118 -30.17 -5.10 0.26
N THR A 119 -31.09 -4.37 0.87
CA THR A 119 -30.82 -3.31 1.86
C THR A 119 -31.12 -3.95 3.22
N PRO A 120 -30.33 -3.63 4.26
CA PRO A 120 -29.89 -4.55 5.29
C PRO A 120 -30.99 -4.87 6.29
N ALA A 121 -30.91 -6.04 6.92
CA ALA A 121 -31.69 -6.33 8.12
C ALA A 121 -31.09 -5.57 9.31
N PRO A 122 -31.83 -4.65 9.95
CA PRO A 122 -31.57 -4.26 11.32
C PRO A 122 -32.14 -5.34 12.25
N SER A 123 -31.34 -5.86 13.18
CA SER A 123 -31.86 -6.56 14.36
C SER A 123 -32.08 -5.53 15.47
N PRO A 124 -33.33 -5.27 15.91
CA PRO A 124 -33.58 -4.49 17.11
C PRO A 124 -33.55 -5.35 18.38
N GLU A 125 -32.87 -4.81 19.41
CA GLU A 125 -33.18 -4.78 20.86
C GLU A 125 -33.42 -6.14 21.57
N GLY A 126 -32.64 -6.59 22.58
CA GLY A 126 -32.39 -6.00 23.92
C GLY A 126 -33.63 -6.14 24.83
N PRO A 127 -33.57 -6.24 26.19
CA PRO A 127 -32.50 -6.50 27.16
C PRO A 127 -32.82 -7.68 28.13
N ASP A 128 -31.87 -8.16 28.93
CA ASP A 128 -32.22 -8.63 30.28
C ASP A 128 -31.06 -8.38 31.25
N GLU A 129 -31.22 -7.27 31.95
CA GLU A 129 -30.46 -6.84 33.08
C GLU A 129 -31.07 -7.52 34.30
N THR A 130 -30.44 -8.58 34.81
CA THR A 130 -30.68 -9.02 36.20
C THR A 130 -29.38 -8.84 36.96
N GLY A 131 -29.31 -7.72 37.67
CA GLY A 131 -28.33 -7.53 38.71
C GLY A 131 -28.50 -8.60 39.81
N ASP A 132 -27.38 -9.14 40.27
CA ASP A 132 -27.26 -9.55 41.66
C ASP A 132 -25.99 -8.90 42.22
N ALA A 133 -26.24 -8.08 43.23
CA ALA A 133 -25.23 -7.38 44.00
C ALA A 133 -24.73 -8.30 45.12
N ARG A 134 -23.42 -8.58 45.14
CA ARG A 134 -22.67 -8.94 46.37
C ARG A 134 -21.28 -8.33 46.25
N THR A 135 -21.08 -7.11 46.75
CA THR A 135 -20.50 -6.80 48.09
C THR A 135 -19.17 -7.48 48.38
N ASP A 136 -18.16 -6.63 48.55
CA ASP A 136 -16.99 -6.74 49.42
C ASP A 136 -16.07 -7.97 49.30
N VAL A 137 -14.76 -7.71 49.16
CA VAL A 137 -13.76 -7.97 50.22
C VAL A 137 -12.36 -7.59 49.73
N THR A 138 -11.91 -6.44 50.24
CA THR A 138 -10.54 -6.06 50.68
C THR A 138 -9.36 -6.02 49.69
N MET A 139 -8.91 -4.78 49.47
CA MET A 139 -7.50 -4.36 49.64
C MET A 139 -6.89 -4.93 50.93
N SER A 140 -5.70 -5.51 50.84
CA SER A 140 -4.65 -5.48 51.86
C SER A 140 -3.35 -5.88 51.17
N ALA A 141 -2.46 -4.91 50.91
CA ALA A 141 -1.36 -4.47 51.78
C ALA A 141 -0.06 -5.22 51.43
#